data_AF-A0A0V0GKK9-F1
#
_entry.id   AF-A0A0V0GKK9-F1
#
_cell.length_a   1.000
_cell.length_b   1.000
_cell.length_c   1.000
_cell.angle_alpha   90.00
_cell.angle_beta   90.00
_cell.angle_gamma   90.00
#
_symmetry.space_group_name_H-M   'P 1'
#
loop_
_entity.id
_entity.type
_entity.pdbx_description
1 polymer ?
#
loop_
_entity_poly.entity_id
_entity_poly.type
_entity_poly.pdbx_seq_one_letter_code
_entity_poly.pdbx_strand_id
1 'polypeptide(L)' 'MDQNKVPVRGDIHIIIVGDPGLGKSQLLQAAASISPRGIYICGNATTNAGLTVAVVKDPLTGDYAFEAGAMVLADRGLCC' A
#
# COMPACT_ATOMS: atom_id res chain seq x y z
N MET A 1 16.54 22.85 -14.45
CA MET A 1 15.52 21.87 -14.05
C MET A 1 14.21 22.40 -14.59
N ASP A 2 13.62 21.73 -15.59
CA ASP A 2 12.41 22.20 -16.25
C ASP A 2 11.22 22.20 -15.29
N GLN A 3 10.70 23.39 -14.99
CA GLN A 3 9.66 23.60 -13.98
C GLN A 3 8.25 23.15 -14.46
N ASN A 4 8.13 22.77 -15.74
CA ASN A 4 6.89 22.31 -16.39
C ASN A 4 6.85 20.80 -16.70
N LYS A 5 7.79 19.99 -16.18
CA LYS A 5 7.76 18.54 -16.42
C LYS A 5 6.80 17.85 -15.45
N VAL A 6 5.80 17.16 -16.01
CA VAL A 6 4.97 16.21 -15.25
C VAL A 6 5.88 15.06 -14.77
N PRO A 7 5.88 14.72 -13.48
CA PRO A 7 6.66 13.59 -12.98
C PRO A 7 6.14 12.30 -13.61
N VAL A 8 7.05 11.52 -14.19
CA VAL A 8 6.75 10.19 -14.74
C VAL A 8 6.96 9.16 -13.63
N ARG A 9 6.04 8.20 -13.49
CA ARG A 9 6.14 7.13 -12.48
C ARG A 9 7.39 6.28 -12.75
N GLY A 10 8.22 6.07 -11.72
CA GLY A 10 9.43 5.26 -11.82
C GLY A 10 9.22 3.75 -11.60
N ASP A 11 8.20 3.38 -10.83
CA ASP A 11 7.98 2.00 -10.40
C ASP A 11 6.95 1.25 -11.25
N ILE A 12 7.02 -0.08 -11.28
CA ILE A 12 6.09 -0.93 -12.05
C ILE A 12 4.97 -1.44 -11.12
N HIS A 13 3.75 -1.54 -11.63
CA HIS A 13 2.65 -2.25 -10.97
C HIS A 13 2.32 -3.49 -11.78
N ILE A 14 2.12 -4.61 -11.09
CA ILE A 14 1.90 -5.92 -11.69
C ILE A 14 0.57 -6.46 -11.16
N ILE A 15 -0.25 -7.01 -12.05
CA ILE A 15 -1.46 -7.76 -11.71
C ILE A 15 -1.26 -9.23 -12.09
N ILE A 16 -1.65 -10.15 -11.21
CA ILE A 16 -1.51 -11.59 -11.43
C ILE A 16 -2.90 -12.22 -11.48
N VAL A 17 -3.25 -12.83 -12.61
CA VAL A 17 -4.53 -13.51 -12.84
C VAL A 17 -4.23 -14.92 -13.35
N GLY A 18 -4.99 -15.91 -12.87
CA GLY A 18 -4.84 -17.30 -13.30
C GLY A 18 -5.67 -18.25 -12.47
N ASP A 19 -5.65 -19.53 -12.83
CA ASP A 19 -6.50 -20.56 -12.25
C ASP A 19 -6.33 -20.72 -10.73
N PRO A 20 -7.37 -21.20 -10.01
CA PRO A 20 -7.26 -21.54 -8.60
C PRO A 20 -6.12 -22.54 -8.33
N GLY A 21 -5.48 -22.44 -7.16
CA GLY A 21 -4.45 -23.42 -6.75
C GLY A 21 -3.04 -23.17 -7.30
N LEU A 22 -2.81 -22.15 -8.14
CA LEU A 22 -1.48 -21.84 -8.70
C LEU A 22 -0.54 -21.03 -7.78
N GLY A 23 -0.80 -20.98 -6.47
CA GLY A 23 0.10 -20.31 -5.52
C GLY A 23 0.20 -18.79 -5.62
N LYS A 24 -0.74 -18.10 -6.29
CA LYS A 24 -0.74 -16.63 -6.47
C LYS A 24 -0.60 -15.87 -5.14
N SER A 25 -1.40 -16.22 -4.14
CA SER A 25 -1.35 -15.58 -2.81
C SER A 25 -0.04 -15.86 -2.08
N GLN A 26 0.49 -17.09 -2.19
CA GLN A 26 1.81 -17.46 -1.63
C GLN A 26 2.93 -16.63 -2.25
N LEU A 27 2.88 -16.39 -3.57
CA LEU A 27 3.85 -15.54 -4.24
C LEU A 27 3.80 -14.10 -3.73
N LEU A 28 2.61 -13.52 -3.56
CA LEU A 28 2.46 -12.16 -3.02
C LEU A 28 2.95 -12.07 -1.57
N GLN A 29 2.61 -13.03 -0.72
CA GLN A 29 3.07 -13.08 0.67
C GLN A 29 4.60 -13.22 0.77
N ALA A 30 5.21 -14.06 -0.07
CA ALA A 30 6.65 -14.20 -0.15
C ALA A 30 7.32 -12.92 -0.67
N ALA A 31 6.73 -12.24 -1.66
CA ALA A 31 7.24 -10.96 -2.15
C ALA A 31 7.19 -9.87 -1.07
N ALA A 32 6.10 -9.80 -0.30
CA ALA A 32 5.97 -8.88 0.82
C ALA A 32 7.02 -9.16 1.91
N SER A 33 7.27 -10.43 2.23
CA SER A 33 8.21 -10.77 3.31
C SER A 33 9.67 -10.45 2.99
N ILE A 34 10.05 -10.48 1.71
CA ILE A 34 11.42 -10.14 1.27
C ILE A 34 11.61 -8.64 0.99
N SER A 35 10.54 -7.90 0.69
CA SER A 35 10.64 -6.48 0.36
C SER A 35 10.89 -5.63 1.61
N PRO A 36 11.80 -4.64 1.56
CA PRO A 36 11.83 -3.61 2.58
C PRO A 36 10.48 -2.89 2.58
N ARG A 37 9.86 -2.73 3.76
CA ARG A 37 8.50 -2.18 3.93
C ARG A 37 7.44 -2.91 3.10
N GLY A 38 7.57 -4.23 2.98
CA GLY A 38 6.56 -5.06 2.34
C GLY A 38 5.31 -5.20 3.20
N ILE A 39 4.15 -4.91 2.60
CA ILE A 39 2.84 -5.02 3.24
C ILE A 39 1.94 -5.90 2.37
N TYR A 40 1.40 -6.96 2.97
CA TYR A 40 0.40 -7.83 2.35
C TYR A 40 -0.98 -7.55 2.94
N ILE A 41 -1.98 -7.35 2.08
CA ILE A 41 -3.35 -7.05 2.50
C ILE A 41 -4.36 -7.81 1.64
N CYS A 42 -5.28 -8.51 2.29
CA CYS A 42 -6.41 -9.11 1.58
C CYS A 42 -7.46 -8.04 1.27
N GLY A 43 -7.89 -7.95 0.00
CA GLY A 43 -8.88 -6.97 -0.46
C GLY A 43 -10.26 -7.04 0.21
N ASN A 44 -10.61 -8.15 0.87
CA ASN A 44 -11.83 -8.26 1.67
C ASN A 44 -11.72 -7.55 3.04
N ALA A 45 -10.51 -7.28 3.51
CA ALA A 45 -10.24 -6.64 4.80
C ALA A 45 -9.87 -5.15 4.66
N THR A 46 -9.92 -4.58 3.45
CA THR A 46 -9.47 -3.21 3.16
C THR A 46 -10.61 -2.22 3.01
N THR A 47 -10.35 -0.97 3.42
CA THR A 47 -11.19 0.20 3.11
C THR A 47 -10.34 1.25 2.39
N ASN A 48 -10.98 2.19 1.68
CA ASN A 48 -10.26 3.28 0.99
C ASN A 48 -9.38 4.09 1.95
N ALA A 49 -9.88 4.37 3.16
CA ALA A 49 -9.13 5.09 4.18
C ALA A 49 -7.97 4.25 4.74
N GLY A 50 -8.19 2.93 4.94
CA GLY A 50 -7.15 2.01 5.39
C GLY A 50 -6.03 1.78 4.37
N LEU A 51 -6.29 1.98 3.07
CA LEU A 51 -5.25 1.94 2.03
C LEU A 51 -4.49 3.26 1.90
N THR A 52 -5.19 4.39 2.03
CA THR A 52 -4.64 5.73 1.79
C THR A 52 -4.26 6.42 3.10
N VAL A 53 -5.14 7.26 3.64
CA VAL A 53 -4.95 7.98 4.90
C VAL A 53 -6.31 8.17 5.54
N ALA A 54 -6.35 8.13 6.87
CA ALA A 54 -7.53 8.45 7.65
C ALA A 54 -7.27 9.72 8.49
N VAL A 55 -8.32 10.49 8.74
CA VAL A 55 -8.31 11.57 9.73
C VAL A 55 -8.93 11.02 11.01
N VAL A 56 -8.17 11.03 12.10
CA VAL A 56 -8.59 10.54 13.41
C VAL A 56 -8.59 11.69 14.41
N LYS A 57 -9.52 11.65 15.36
CA LYS A 57 -9.56 12.62 16.47
C LYS A 57 -8.85 12.01 17.67
N ASP A 58 -7.79 12.65 18.14
CA ASP A 58 -7.05 12.20 19.31
C ASP A 58 -7.92 12.43 20.57
N PRO A 59 -8.23 11.37 21.35
CA PRO A 59 -9.05 11.50 22.55
C PRO A 59 -8.37 12.26 23.70
N LEU A 60 -7.05 12.38 23.70
CA LEU A 60 -6.29 13.04 24.76
C LEU A 60 -6.18 14.56 24.53
N THR A 61 -5.89 14.97 23.31
CA THR A 61 -5.69 16.38 22.94
C THR A 61 -6.94 17.03 22.38
N GLY A 62 -7.86 16.24 21.80
CA GLY A 62 -9.05 16.73 21.11
C GLY A 62 -8.78 17.21 19.67
N ASP A 63 -7.52 17.17 19.24
CA ASP A 63 -7.10 17.60 17.90
C ASP A 63 -7.28 16.51 16.85
N TYR A 64 -7.25 16.91 15.57
CA TYR A 64 -7.27 15.99 14.44
C TYR A 64 -5.84 15.60 14.03
N ALA A 65 -5.61 14.31 13.83
CA ALA A 65 -4.36 13.74 13.36
C ALA A 65 -4.60 12.89 12.10
N PHE A 66 -3.54 12.69 11.31
CA PHE A 66 -3.55 11.78 10.17
C PHE A 66 -2.99 10.41 10.56
N GLU A 67 -3.71 9.36 10.21
CA GLU A 67 -3.27 7.98 10.33
C GLU A 67 -2.92 7.44 8.94
N ALA A 68 -1.68 6.99 8.77
CA ALA A 68 -1.19 6.47 7.50
C ALA A 68 -1.82 5.09 7.20
N GLY A 69 -2.41 4.96 6.01
CA GLY A 69 -2.88 3.70 5.48
C GLY A 69 -1.76 2.86 4.89
N ALA A 70 -2.10 1.64 4.49
CA ALA A 70 -1.11 0.64 4.11
C ALA A 70 -0.26 1.03 2.89
N MET A 71 -0.81 1.72 1.89
CA MET A 71 -0.04 2.17 0.73
C MET A 71 0.99 3.25 1.11
N VAL A 72 0.66 4.09 2.09
CA VAL A 72 1.57 5.12 2.61
C VAL A 72 2.68 4.49 3.46
N LEU A 73 2.34 3.47 4.27
CA LEU A 73 3.31 2.73 5.08
C LEU A 73 4.29 1.92 4.22
N ALA A 74 3.86 1.46 3.05
CA ALA A 74 4.67 0.74 2.07
C ALA A 74 5.49 1.66 1.13
N ASP A 75 5.61 2.96 1.42
CA ASP A 75 6.36 3.89 0.56
C ASP A 75 7.81 3.41 0.32
N ARG A 76 8.18 3.40 -0.97
CA ARG A 76 9.43 2.83 -1.53
C ARG A 76 9.64 1.34 -1.25
N GLY A 77 8.59 0.63 -0.89
CA GLY A 77 8.53 -0.81 -0.68
C GLY A 77 7.56 -1.48 -1.64
N LEU A 78 6.90 -2.52 -1.16
CA LEU A 78 5.95 -3.33 -1.92
C LEU A 78 4.63 -3.45 -1.14
N CYS A 79 3.54 -2.99 -1.74
CA CYS A 79 2.18 -3.24 -1.23
C CYS A 79 1.50 -4.25 -2.15
N CYS A 80 1.02 -5.36 -1.61
CA CYS A 80 0.36 -6.42 -2.37
C CYS A 80 -0.85 -7.01 -1.67
#